data_AF-A0A7Y0DPB2-F1
#
_entry.id   AF-A0A7Y0DPB2-F1
#
_cell.length_a   1.000
_cell.length_b   1.000
_cell.length_c   1.000
_cell.angle_alpha   90.00
_cell.angle_beta   90.00
_cell.angle_gamma   90.00
#
_symmetry.space_group_name_H-M   'P 1'
#
loop_
_entity.id
_entity.type
_entity.pdbx_description
1 polymer ?
#
loop_
_entity_poly.entity_id
_entity_poly.type
_entity_poly.pdbx_seq_one_letter_code
_entity_poly.pdbx_strand_id
1 'polypeptide(L)' 'MIRFLFVFMSALVLMACSERDQSLTGSTVKSDGKPWQGAKNDFVARGWTPGDKESWEKQIHTRGQNQNEYVRMN' A
#
# COMPACT_ATOMS: atom_id res chain seq x y z
N MET A 1 22.81 -40.93 8.30
CA MET A 1 21.99 -40.56 7.14
C MET A 1 20.71 -39.84 7.57
N ILE A 2 19.71 -40.53 8.17
CA ILE A 2 18.40 -39.94 8.51
C ILE A 2 18.46 -38.80 9.55
N ARG A 3 19.39 -38.88 10.51
CA ARG A 3 19.61 -37.85 11.55
C ARG A 3 20.06 -36.50 10.98
N PHE A 4 20.90 -36.52 9.94
CA PHE A 4 21.33 -35.29 9.27
C PHE A 4 20.20 -34.65 8.47
N LEU A 5 19.31 -35.48 7.93
CA LEU A 5 18.13 -35.04 7.17
C LEU A 5 17.14 -34.27 8.06
N PHE A 6 16.92 -34.74 9.30
CA PHE A 6 16.10 -34.03 10.29
C PHE A 6 16.71 -32.68 10.71
N VAL A 7 18.02 -32.62 10.94
CA VAL A 7 18.70 -31.36 11.30
C VAL A 7 18.59 -30.33 10.18
N PHE A 8 18.80 -30.76 8.94
CA PHE A 8 18.69 -29.89 7.76
C PHE A 8 17.25 -29.37 7.58
N MET A 9 16.24 -30.22 7.77
CA MET A 9 14.84 -29.84 7.63
C MET A 9 14.40 -28.84 8.71
N SER A 10 14.85 -29.00 9.95
CA SER A 10 14.59 -28.04 11.03
C SER A 10 15.19 -26.66 10.75
N ALA A 11 16.37 -26.60 10.13
CA ALA A 11 17.02 -25.34 9.77
C ALA A 11 16.24 -24.55 8.69
N LEU A 12 15.60 -25.26 7.75
CA LEU A 12 14.80 -24.62 6.68
C LEU A 12 13.51 -23.97 7.21
N VAL A 13 12.84 -24.59 8.18
CA VAL A 13 11.59 -24.04 8.76
C VAL A 13 11.85 -22.74 9.53
N LEU A 14 13.02 -22.59 10.14
CA LEU A 14 13.40 -21.38 10.88
C LEU A 14 13.67 -20.16 9.99
N MET A 15 13.95 -20.37 8.68
CA MET A 15 14.11 -19.26 7.73
C MET A 15 12.78 -18.67 7.25
N ALA A 16 11.62 -19.26 7.60
CA ALA A 16 10.32 -18.76 7.16
C ALA A 16 9.95 -17.38 7.72
N CYS A 17 10.54 -16.96 8.85
CA CYS A 17 10.30 -15.65 9.47
C CYS A 17 11.48 -14.68 9.33
N SER A 18 12.44 -14.94 8.43
CA SER A 18 13.61 -14.06 8.22
C SER A 18 13.40 -13.01 7.12
N GLU A 19 12.15 -12.73 6.75
CA GLU A 19 11.86 -11.62 5.85
C GLU A 19 12.36 -10.31 6.46
N ARG A 20 12.87 -9.43 5.60
CA ARG A 20 13.20 -8.08 6.02
C ARG A 20 11.92 -7.40 6.48
N ASP A 21 12.00 -6.74 7.62
CA ASP A 21 10.94 -5.88 8.12
C ASP A 21 10.41 -4.98 6.98
N GLN A 22 9.11 -5.13 6.67
CA GLN A 22 8.41 -4.34 5.65
C GLN A 22 8.04 -2.95 6.17
N SER A 23 8.42 -2.61 7.41
CA SER A 23 8.45 -1.22 7.85
C SER A 23 9.27 -0.41 6.85
N LEU A 24 8.81 0.79 6.53
CA LEU A 24 9.50 1.76 5.70
C LEU A 24 10.79 2.23 6.40
N THR A 25 11.75 1.33 6.63
CA THR A 25 13.03 1.65 7.25
C THR A 25 14.03 1.86 6.12
N GLY A 26 14.04 3.06 5.55
CA GLY A 26 15.07 3.45 4.56
C GLY A 26 14.63 4.40 3.45
N SER A 27 13.32 4.63 3.27
CA SER A 27 12.86 5.82 2.57
C SER A 27 12.44 6.80 3.64
N THR A 28 13.26 7.81 3.90
CA THR A 28 12.71 9.14 4.22
C THR A 28 11.52 9.25 3.30
N VAL A 29 10.29 9.29 3.83
CA VAL A 29 9.12 9.61 3.02
C VAL A 29 9.56 10.89 2.35
N LYS A 30 9.94 10.78 1.07
CA LYS A 30 10.18 11.94 0.26
C LYS A 30 8.88 12.67 0.47
N SER A 31 8.94 13.87 1.06
CA SER A 31 7.74 14.65 1.29
C SER A 31 7.25 14.98 -0.10
N ASP A 32 6.60 14.00 -0.71
CA ASP A 32 6.19 14.02 -2.09
C ASP A 32 5.22 15.17 -2.16
N GLY A 33 5.30 15.90 -3.27
CA GLY A 33 4.48 17.09 -3.48
C GLY A 33 3.03 16.80 -3.13
N LYS A 34 2.29 17.86 -2.82
CA LYS A 34 0.88 17.77 -2.40
C LYS A 34 0.15 16.74 -3.28
N PRO A 35 -0.66 15.84 -2.73
CA PRO A 35 -1.15 14.67 -3.46
C PRO A 35 -2.00 15.03 -4.69
N TRP A 36 -2.64 16.21 -4.69
CA TRP A 36 -3.36 16.75 -5.84
C TRP A 36 -2.45 17.25 -6.98
N GLN A 37 -1.13 17.39 -6.76
CA GLN A 37 -0.13 17.85 -7.74
C GLN A 37 0.60 16.71 -8.47
N GLY A 38 0.34 15.44 -8.12
CA GLY A 38 1.10 14.30 -8.64
C GLY A 38 0.77 13.90 -10.09
N ALA A 39 -0.45 14.15 -10.56
CA ALA A 39 -0.85 13.80 -11.92
C ALA A 39 -0.27 14.79 -12.94
N LYS A 40 0.55 14.26 -13.85
CA LYS A 40 1.10 14.98 -15.01
C LYS A 40 0.79 14.27 -16.34
N ASN A 41 -0.15 13.34 -16.31
CA ASN A 41 -0.57 12.53 -17.44
C ASN A 41 -2.10 12.51 -17.56
N ASP A 42 -2.60 12.03 -18.69
CA ASP A 42 -4.04 12.00 -18.98
C ASP A 42 -4.78 10.86 -18.26
N PHE A 43 -4.07 9.98 -17.55
CA PHE A 43 -4.63 8.83 -16.85
C PHE A 43 -5.12 9.20 -15.44
N VAL A 44 -5.99 10.20 -15.37
CA VAL A 44 -6.58 10.69 -14.12
C VAL A 44 -7.98 10.13 -13.93
N ALA A 45 -8.36 9.91 -12.66
CA ALA A 45 -9.70 9.45 -12.34
C ALA A 45 -10.75 10.47 -12.80
N ARG A 46 -11.81 9.99 -13.46
CA ARG A 46 -12.91 10.85 -13.95
C ARG A 46 -13.53 11.63 -12.81
N GLY A 47 -13.57 12.96 -12.95
CA GLY A 47 -14.11 13.88 -11.95
C GLY A 47 -13.07 14.43 -10.96
N TRP A 48 -11.78 14.15 -11.17
CA TRP A 48 -10.68 14.90 -10.55
C TRP A 48 -9.89 15.66 -11.60
N THR A 49 -9.46 16.87 -11.24
CA THR A 49 -8.63 17.74 -12.08
C THR A 49 -7.23 17.85 -11.47
N PRO A 50 -6.15 17.56 -12.23
CA PRO A 50 -4.78 17.73 -11.74
C PRO A 50 -4.51 19.14 -11.22
N GLY A 51 -3.87 19.23 -10.05
CA GLY A 51 -3.57 20.50 -9.38
C GLY A 51 -4.73 21.07 -8.55
N ASP A 52 -5.96 20.58 -8.73
CA ASP A 52 -7.11 20.97 -7.94
C ASP A 52 -7.25 20.07 -6.70
N LYS A 53 -7.17 20.71 -5.53
CA LYS A 53 -7.27 20.08 -4.23
C LYS A 53 -8.69 19.60 -3.94
N GLU A 54 -9.71 20.40 -4.26
CA GLU A 54 -11.09 20.12 -3.86
C GLU A 54 -11.61 18.90 -4.63
N SER A 55 -11.39 18.86 -5.94
CA SER A 55 -11.79 17.68 -6.73
C SER A 55 -11.00 16.42 -6.35
N TRP A 56 -9.74 16.56 -5.90
CA TRP A 56 -8.98 15.43 -5.33
C TRP A 56 -9.60 14.92 -4.02
N GLU A 57 -9.88 15.81 -3.07
CA GLU A 57 -10.48 15.45 -1.77
C GLU A 57 -11.85 14.78 -1.97
N LYS A 58 -12.66 15.31 -2.89
CA LYS A 58 -13.96 14.72 -3.24
C LYS A 58 -13.83 13.31 -3.79
N GLN A 59 -12.84 13.03 -4.66
CA GLN A 59 -12.59 11.67 -5.14
C GLN A 59 -12.19 10.72 -4.02
N ILE A 60 -11.27 11.14 -3.15
CA ILE A 60 -10.80 10.31 -2.04
C ILE A 60 -11.96 10.00 -1.08
N HIS A 61 -12.77 11.00 -0.75
CA HIS A 61 -13.94 10.80 0.10
C HIS A 61 -14.94 9.83 -0.52
N THR A 62 -15.30 10.04 -1.79
CA THR A 62 -16.24 9.18 -2.52
C THR A 62 -15.73 7.73 -2.59
N ARG A 63 -14.44 7.55 -2.88
CA ARG A 63 -13.80 6.23 -2.87
C ARG A 63 -13.90 5.58 -1.49
N GLY A 64 -13.67 6.34 -0.43
CA GLY A 64 -13.78 5.86 0.95
C GLY A 64 -15.18 5.36 1.28
N GLN A 65 -16.22 6.11 0.91
CA GLN A 65 -17.62 5.68 1.12
C GLN A 65 -17.94 4.40 0.35
N ASN A 66 -17.45 4.28 -0.88
CA ASN A 66 -17.64 3.08 -1.69
C ASN A 66 -16.89 1.85 -1.15
N GLN A 67 -15.97 1.99 -0.20
CA GLN A 67 -15.31 0.86 0.46
C GLN A 67 -15.75 0.71 1.92
N ASN A 68 -16.70 1.54 2.36
CA ASN A 68 -17.21 1.52 3.72
C ASN A 68 -18.38 0.55 3.82
N GLU A 69 -18.17 -0.58 4.49
CA GLU A 69 -19.20 -1.61 4.65
C GLU A 69 -20.40 -1.13 5.47
N TYR A 70 -20.20 -0.19 6.40
CA TYR A 70 -21.29 0.42 7.16
C TYR A 70 -22.27 1.19 6.26
N VAL A 71 -21.80 1.73 5.14
CA VAL A 71 -22.63 2.45 4.17
C VAL A 71 -23.29 1.48 3.18
N ARG A 72 -22.67 0.33 2.91
CA ARG A 72 -23.22 -0.69 1.99
C ARG A 72 -24.35 -1.50 2.59
N MET A 73 -24.28 -1.76 3.90
CA MET A 73 -25.19 -2.67 4.61
C MET A 73 -26.40 -1.96 5.24
N ASN A 74 -26.46 -0.61 5.18
CA ASN A 74 -27.56 0.20 5.72
C ASN A 74 -28.43 0.75 4.60
#